data_AF-A0A482TYP2-F1
#
_entry.id   AF-A0A482TYP2-F1
#
_cell.length_a   1.000
_cell.length_b   1.000
_cell.length_c   1.000
_cell.angle_alpha   90.00
_cell.angle_beta   90.00
_cell.angle_gamma   90.00
#
_symmetry.space_group_name_H-M   'P 1'
#
loop_
_entity.id
_entity.type
_entity.pdbx_description
1 polymer ?
#
loop_
_entity_poly.entity_id
_entity_poly.type
_entity_poly.pdbx_seq_one_letter_code
_entity_poly.pdbx_strand_id
1 'polypeptide(L)'
;MKKIYSALLLLFVTVGIAQIPNTYYTTATGTGYTLKTQLYNIIKGHTDKGYAGLYTTYQTSDRDYYYENDATILDMYSEKPTGTDPYTYSAGTTQRCGTYSVEGDCYNREHIIPQSTFNSAAPMVSDAHFITPTDGKVNGQRSNYPHGPVTTATWTSLNGSKLGSSTTSGYSGPIFEPINEFKGDIARMYFYFATRYENTVAGYSYAMFNGTSNQVFTTAFLNLLITWHNQDPVSSREIARNNAIYAIQNNRNPYIDHPEYVQAIWNPTADAQAPTAPANLVSSAKTTTSISLSWTASTDNTAVTGYNVYMDNVLKTTVTGLTTTITGLTAATAYSFNVKAKDAAGNISASSNILSVTTAANGATATDLLFSEYIEGSSNNKALEISNATGAAINLSIYSIKKQTNGAGAWSTGLPLTGTLNNGSKFTIVNSLMASSCYPISSANISTSATEMAFNGNDAVGLFKNGVLIDIIGTFNGGTANFAADETIRRKATITSPTTTFNKTAQWDSYTSDTCNNLGSRMVAKASKTETVLDINAIVIYPNPSQGTFSVNNSNKMYSIEIYSIIGQKIYSEENSTKSEITLPNIAKGTYLVRVSIDSDSVIKKLIIN
;
A
#
# COMPACT_ATOMS: atom_id res chain seq x y z
N MET A 1 20.88 6.89 -81.64
CA MET A 1 20.69 8.36 -81.53
C MET A 1 20.58 8.73 -80.06
N LYS A 2 21.11 9.90 -79.71
CA LYS A 2 21.67 10.29 -78.41
C LYS A 2 20.66 10.26 -77.24
N LYS A 3 21.05 9.67 -76.11
CA LYS A 3 20.38 9.85 -74.81
C LYS A 3 20.89 11.17 -74.19
N ILE A 4 19.99 12.11 -73.95
CA ILE A 4 20.25 13.36 -73.22
C ILE A 4 20.02 13.06 -71.75
N TYR A 5 21.06 13.19 -70.93
CA TYR A 5 20.96 13.17 -69.47
C TYR A 5 20.82 14.61 -68.99
N SER A 6 19.65 14.96 -68.44
CA SER A 6 19.47 16.19 -67.68
C SER A 6 19.91 15.94 -66.25
N ALA A 7 20.99 16.58 -65.82
CA ALA A 7 21.44 16.57 -64.43
C ALA A 7 20.55 17.50 -63.60
N LEU A 8 19.78 16.92 -62.65
CA LEU A 8 19.07 17.67 -61.63
C LEU A 8 20.01 17.82 -60.42
N LEU A 9 20.53 19.03 -60.20
CA LEU A 9 21.35 19.37 -59.03
C LEU A 9 20.41 19.52 -57.82
N LEU A 10 20.35 18.52 -56.95
CA LEU A 10 19.69 18.64 -55.64
C LEU A 10 20.57 19.50 -54.72
N LEU A 11 20.16 20.74 -54.49
CA LEU A 11 20.71 21.59 -53.44
C LEU A 11 20.19 21.07 -52.09
N PHE A 12 20.99 20.28 -51.38
CA PHE A 12 20.72 19.96 -49.97
C PHE A 12 20.99 21.21 -49.12
N VAL A 13 19.94 21.90 -48.70
CA VAL A 13 20.03 22.91 -47.65
C VAL A 13 20.20 22.17 -46.33
N THR A 14 21.43 22.05 -45.85
CA THR A 14 21.71 21.64 -44.48
C THR A 14 21.27 22.77 -43.56
N VAL A 15 20.12 22.62 -42.90
CA VAL A 15 19.75 23.46 -41.76
C VAL A 15 20.79 23.17 -40.68
N GLY A 16 21.73 24.09 -40.48
CA GLY A 16 22.74 23.98 -39.43
C GLY A 16 22.04 24.00 -38.08
N ILE A 17 21.94 22.84 -37.43
CA ILE A 17 21.55 22.80 -36.01
C ILE A 17 22.71 23.45 -35.24
N ALA A 18 22.42 24.49 -34.44
CA ALA A 18 23.36 25.14 -33.55
C ALA A 18 23.75 24.20 -32.39
N GLN A 19 24.44 23.10 -32.73
CA GLN A 19 25.02 22.17 -31.77
C GLN A 19 26.27 22.82 -31.16
N ILE A 20 26.44 22.63 -29.87
CA ILE A 20 27.66 23.01 -29.17
C ILE A 20 28.84 22.17 -29.71
N PRO A 21 30.08 22.68 -29.64
CA PRO A 21 31.25 21.86 -29.95
C PRO A 21 31.30 20.63 -29.05
N ASN A 22 31.75 19.49 -29.56
CA ASN A 22 31.93 18.26 -28.75
C ASN A 22 32.84 18.48 -27.52
N THR A 23 33.66 19.54 -27.53
CA THR A 23 34.56 19.89 -26.43
C THR A 23 33.92 20.72 -25.33
N TYR A 24 32.66 21.15 -25.48
CA TYR A 24 32.02 22.17 -24.64
C TYR A 24 32.00 21.80 -23.14
N TYR A 25 31.77 20.54 -22.79
CA TYR A 25 31.75 20.05 -21.40
C TYR A 25 33.01 19.28 -20.96
N THR A 26 34.10 19.32 -21.73
CA THR A 26 35.29 18.48 -21.45
C THR A 26 35.98 18.74 -20.11
N THR A 27 35.77 19.90 -19.49
CA THR A 27 36.32 20.23 -18.17
C THR A 27 35.39 19.87 -17.00
N ALA A 28 34.20 19.34 -17.26
CA ALA A 28 33.20 18.95 -16.26
C ALA A 28 33.39 17.47 -15.85
N THR A 29 34.49 17.19 -15.13
CA THR A 29 34.92 15.81 -14.78
C THR A 29 34.75 15.44 -13.31
N GLY A 30 34.34 16.38 -12.46
CA GLY A 30 34.20 16.19 -11.02
C GLY A 30 32.88 15.53 -10.61
N THR A 31 32.60 15.55 -9.31
CA THR A 31 31.30 15.16 -8.72
C THR A 31 30.88 16.16 -7.64
N GLY A 32 29.62 16.09 -7.21
CA GLY A 32 29.05 16.99 -6.21
C GLY A 32 29.23 18.46 -6.58
N TYR A 33 29.53 19.30 -5.59
CA TYR A 33 29.74 20.72 -5.84
C TYR A 33 31.03 21.04 -6.63
N THR A 34 31.98 20.11 -6.72
CA THR A 34 33.15 20.28 -7.62
C THR A 34 32.70 20.31 -9.08
N LEU A 35 31.80 19.39 -9.46
CA LEU A 35 31.21 19.37 -10.80
C LEU A 35 30.39 20.64 -11.05
N LYS A 36 29.62 21.10 -10.06
CA LYS A 36 28.88 22.36 -10.14
C LYS A 36 29.80 23.56 -10.47
N THR A 37 30.90 23.72 -9.74
CA THR A 37 31.86 24.80 -9.97
C THR A 37 32.54 24.69 -11.35
N GLN A 38 32.80 23.49 -11.85
CA GLN A 38 33.31 23.28 -13.21
C GLN A 38 32.28 23.72 -14.26
N LEU A 39 31.01 23.35 -14.09
CA LEU A 39 29.92 23.80 -14.96
C LEU A 39 29.72 25.31 -14.90
N TYR A 40 29.77 25.92 -13.71
CA TYR A 40 29.79 27.37 -13.54
C TYR A 40 30.88 28.00 -14.41
N ASN A 41 32.12 27.50 -14.36
CA ASN A 41 33.21 28.05 -15.16
C ASN A 41 32.99 27.93 -16.68
N ILE A 42 32.27 26.91 -17.14
CA ILE A 42 31.88 26.73 -18.55
C ILE A 42 30.79 27.75 -18.94
N ILE A 43 29.76 27.92 -18.12
CA ILE A 43 28.54 28.66 -18.51
C ILE A 43 28.47 30.10 -17.97
N LYS A 44 29.39 30.53 -17.09
CA LYS A 44 29.40 31.86 -16.44
C LYS A 44 29.54 33.03 -17.40
N GLY A 45 29.99 32.79 -18.63
CA GLY A 45 29.99 33.79 -19.70
C GLY A 45 28.80 33.56 -20.61
N HIS A 46 28.01 34.60 -20.87
CA HIS A 46 27.00 34.58 -21.92
C HIS A 46 26.89 35.96 -22.57
N THR A 47 26.36 35.99 -23.80
CA THR A 47 26.08 37.21 -24.56
C THR A 47 24.74 37.77 -24.12
N ASP A 48 24.78 38.81 -23.29
CA ASP A 48 23.56 39.52 -22.87
C ASP A 48 22.96 40.30 -24.06
N LYS A 49 21.71 40.01 -24.41
CA LYS A 49 20.95 40.73 -25.46
C LYS A 49 20.05 41.83 -24.90
N GLY A 50 20.16 42.10 -23.61
CA GLY A 50 19.33 43.02 -22.87
C GLY A 50 17.89 42.53 -22.69
N TYR A 51 17.16 43.22 -21.82
CA TYR A 51 15.81 42.80 -21.41
C TYR A 51 14.79 42.76 -22.55
N ALA A 52 14.94 43.62 -23.55
CA ALA A 52 14.11 43.61 -24.76
C ALA A 52 14.49 42.48 -25.73
N GLY A 53 15.74 42.01 -25.69
CA GLY A 53 16.26 40.94 -26.57
C GLY A 53 15.63 39.57 -26.30
N LEU A 54 15.03 39.36 -25.12
CA LEU A 54 14.25 38.18 -24.80
C LEU A 54 13.11 37.93 -25.81
N TYR A 55 12.41 38.98 -26.24
CA TYR A 55 11.35 38.84 -27.24
C TYR A 55 11.86 38.44 -28.63
N THR A 56 13.12 38.76 -28.96
CA THR A 56 13.75 38.25 -30.18
C THR A 56 14.15 36.79 -29.98
N THR A 57 14.58 36.42 -28.78
CA THR A 57 14.96 35.05 -28.43
C THR A 57 13.77 34.09 -28.57
N TYR A 58 12.61 34.46 -28.02
CA TYR A 58 11.38 33.65 -28.05
C TYR A 58 10.87 33.33 -29.45
N GLN A 59 11.21 34.13 -30.46
CA GLN A 59 10.86 33.84 -31.85
C GLN A 59 11.49 32.54 -32.37
N THR A 60 12.54 32.06 -31.71
CA THR A 60 13.27 30.82 -32.05
C THR A 60 13.28 29.79 -30.92
N SER A 61 13.24 30.21 -29.65
CA SER A 61 13.40 29.32 -28.50
C SER A 61 12.09 28.80 -27.90
N ASP A 62 11.00 29.56 -28.02
CA ASP A 62 9.74 29.30 -27.31
C ASP A 62 8.56 29.35 -28.29
N ARG A 63 8.72 28.69 -29.45
CA ARG A 63 7.65 28.50 -30.43
C ARG A 63 7.02 27.14 -30.25
N ASP A 64 5.69 27.08 -30.28
CA ASP A 64 4.99 25.82 -30.17
C ASP A 64 5.03 25.06 -31.51
N TYR A 65 5.90 24.06 -31.53
CA TYR A 65 6.01 23.05 -32.58
C TYR A 65 5.84 21.62 -32.03
N TYR A 66 5.38 21.51 -30.77
CA TYR A 66 5.47 20.26 -29.99
C TYR A 66 4.11 19.77 -29.54
N TYR A 67 3.18 20.67 -29.26
CA TYR A 67 1.82 20.35 -28.88
C TYR A 67 0.88 20.51 -30.08
N GLU A 68 0.06 21.55 -30.12
CA GLU A 68 -0.82 21.87 -31.26
C GLU A 68 -0.03 22.17 -32.54
N ASN A 69 1.26 22.52 -32.42
CA ASN A 69 2.16 22.77 -33.53
C ASN A 69 1.62 23.88 -34.46
N ASP A 70 1.06 24.92 -33.84
CA ASP A 70 0.46 26.07 -34.51
C ASP A 70 1.44 27.24 -34.70
N ALA A 71 2.70 27.04 -34.29
CA ALA A 71 3.75 28.03 -34.28
C ALA A 71 3.45 29.24 -33.40
N THR A 72 2.55 29.20 -32.43
CA THR A 72 2.36 30.30 -31.48
C THR A 72 3.51 30.35 -30.47
N ILE A 73 3.46 31.31 -29.53
CA ILE A 73 4.38 31.34 -28.40
C ILE A 73 4.00 30.21 -27.45
N LEU A 74 4.95 29.32 -27.17
CA LEU A 74 4.77 28.24 -26.21
C LEU A 74 4.89 28.81 -24.80
N ASP A 75 3.73 29.02 -24.17
CA ASP A 75 3.56 29.50 -22.82
C ASP A 75 3.21 28.34 -21.88
N MET A 76 4.13 27.96 -21.00
CA MET A 76 3.93 26.87 -20.03
C MET A 76 2.74 27.06 -19.07
N TYR A 77 2.17 28.26 -18.99
CA TYR A 77 1.02 28.60 -18.16
C TYR A 77 -0.31 28.68 -18.92
N SER A 78 -0.30 28.67 -20.25
CA SER A 78 -1.49 28.45 -21.09
C SER A 78 -1.59 27.00 -21.57
N GLU A 79 -0.44 26.39 -21.80
CA GLU A 79 -0.27 25.15 -22.53
C GLU A 79 -1.06 23.98 -21.91
N LYS A 80 -1.79 23.26 -22.76
CA LYS A 80 -2.57 22.07 -22.43
C LYS A 80 -2.10 20.87 -23.28
N PRO A 81 -1.24 20.00 -22.72
CA PRO A 81 -0.54 18.97 -23.50
C PRO A 81 -1.42 17.98 -24.29
N THR A 82 -2.69 17.83 -23.93
CA THR A 82 -3.62 16.89 -24.56
C THR A 82 -4.86 17.55 -25.15
N GLY A 83 -4.88 18.86 -25.37
CA GLY A 83 -6.01 19.52 -26.02
C GLY A 83 -5.87 21.03 -26.08
N THR A 84 -6.71 21.69 -26.88
CA THR A 84 -6.51 23.10 -27.25
C THR A 84 -6.27 24.05 -26.08
N ASP A 85 -5.21 24.84 -26.24
CA ASP A 85 -4.90 25.98 -25.40
C ASP A 85 -6.08 26.94 -25.19
N PRO A 86 -6.27 27.45 -23.95
CA PRO A 86 -7.34 28.39 -23.64
C PRO A 86 -7.19 29.72 -24.40
N TYR A 87 -5.97 30.07 -24.79
CA TYR A 87 -5.59 31.25 -25.56
C TYR A 87 -4.16 31.06 -26.08
N THR A 88 -3.83 31.70 -27.19
CA THR A 88 -2.48 31.64 -27.78
C THR A 88 -2.00 33.02 -28.21
N TYR A 89 -0.68 33.17 -28.33
CA TYR A 89 -0.06 34.44 -28.73
C TYR A 89 0.83 34.28 -29.96
N SER A 90 0.73 35.21 -30.90
CA SER A 90 1.72 35.35 -31.96
C SER A 90 3.05 35.87 -31.40
N ALA A 91 4.15 35.52 -32.04
CA ALA A 91 5.47 36.06 -31.70
C ALA A 91 5.66 37.55 -32.07
N GLY A 92 4.63 38.19 -32.64
CA GLY A 92 4.61 39.60 -32.99
C GLY A 92 4.68 40.53 -31.76
N THR A 93 4.73 41.84 -32.01
CA THR A 93 4.89 42.85 -30.96
C THR A 93 3.57 43.27 -30.30
N THR A 94 2.43 42.99 -30.92
CA THR A 94 1.11 43.52 -30.53
C THR A 94 0.50 42.82 -29.32
N GLN A 95 0.92 41.60 -29.02
CA GLN A 95 0.39 40.78 -27.91
C GLN A 95 1.33 40.74 -26.71
N ARG A 96 2.28 41.67 -26.63
CA ARG A 96 3.23 41.83 -25.51
C ARG A 96 2.75 42.95 -24.61
N CYS A 97 2.68 42.75 -23.30
CA CYS A 97 2.29 43.85 -22.40
C CYS A 97 2.88 43.75 -20.98
N GLY A 98 2.71 44.83 -20.22
CA GLY A 98 3.01 44.90 -18.78
C GLY A 98 1.78 45.17 -17.92
N THR A 99 0.58 45.14 -18.49
CA THR A 99 -0.68 45.44 -17.80
C THR A 99 -1.78 44.52 -18.32
N TYR A 100 -2.37 43.74 -17.43
CA TYR A 100 -3.31 42.66 -17.75
C TYR A 100 -4.33 42.55 -16.61
N SER A 101 -5.56 42.18 -16.95
CA SER A 101 -6.67 42.02 -16.00
C SER A 101 -7.14 40.57 -15.93
N VAL A 102 -7.17 39.88 -17.07
CA VAL A 102 -7.61 38.48 -17.23
C VAL A 102 -6.56 37.67 -17.99
N GLU A 103 -6.65 36.34 -17.89
CA GLU A 103 -5.83 35.45 -18.72
C GLU A 103 -6.18 35.62 -20.20
N GLY A 104 -5.17 35.56 -21.07
CA GLY A 104 -5.33 35.73 -22.52
C GLY A 104 -5.17 37.16 -23.02
N ASP A 105 -4.99 38.15 -22.13
CA ASP A 105 -4.82 39.56 -22.53
C ASP A 105 -3.54 39.77 -23.36
N CYS A 106 -2.42 39.25 -22.87
CA CYS A 106 -1.10 39.37 -23.49
C CYS A 106 -0.13 38.41 -22.81
N TYR A 107 1.03 38.17 -23.44
CA TYR A 107 2.15 37.53 -22.76
C TYR A 107 3.23 38.54 -22.33
N ASN A 108 3.95 38.20 -21.28
CA ASN A 108 5.11 38.93 -20.78
C ASN A 108 6.29 37.97 -20.56
N ARG A 109 7.27 38.38 -19.73
CA ARG A 109 8.48 37.60 -19.41
C ARG A 109 8.35 37.13 -17.98
N GLU A 110 8.25 35.82 -17.78
CA GLU A 110 8.27 35.19 -16.47
C GLU A 110 9.70 34.90 -16.07
N HIS A 111 10.10 35.41 -14.91
CA HIS A 111 11.39 35.08 -14.31
C HIS A 111 11.16 33.97 -13.30
N ILE A 112 11.52 32.73 -13.65
CA ILE A 112 11.34 31.57 -12.77
C ILE A 112 11.99 31.80 -11.40
N ILE A 113 13.15 32.47 -11.38
CA ILE A 113 13.68 33.12 -10.17
C ILE A 113 13.26 34.61 -10.24
N PRO A 114 12.39 35.10 -9.34
CA PRO A 114 11.83 36.46 -9.46
C PRO A 114 12.90 37.55 -9.55
N GLN A 115 12.66 38.60 -10.35
CA GLN A 115 13.60 39.73 -10.50
C GLN A 115 13.95 40.41 -9.18
N SER A 116 13.01 40.42 -8.21
CA SER A 116 13.21 40.99 -6.88
C SER A 116 14.28 40.27 -6.07
N THR A 117 14.59 38.99 -6.38
CA THR A 117 15.63 38.20 -5.71
C THR A 117 17.04 38.76 -5.96
N PHE A 118 17.27 39.37 -7.12
CA PHE A 118 18.57 39.89 -7.54
C PHE A 118 18.52 41.38 -7.93
N ASN A 119 17.50 42.10 -7.48
CA ASN A 119 17.30 43.54 -7.73
C ASN A 119 17.32 43.92 -9.22
N SER A 120 16.81 43.07 -10.10
CA SER A 120 16.84 43.26 -11.56
C SER A 120 18.25 43.47 -12.14
N ALA A 121 19.30 43.02 -11.43
CA ALA A 121 20.67 43.17 -11.86
C ALA A 121 20.97 42.39 -13.15
N ALA A 122 21.78 43.00 -14.03
CA ALA A 122 22.37 42.30 -15.16
C ALA A 122 23.49 41.35 -14.68
N PRO A 123 23.69 40.20 -15.34
CA PRO A 123 22.99 39.76 -16.56
C PRO A 123 21.75 38.89 -16.27
N MET A 124 21.38 38.68 -15.00
CA MET A 124 20.25 37.81 -14.62
C MET A 124 18.93 38.28 -15.21
N VAL A 125 18.69 39.58 -15.26
CA VAL A 125 17.42 40.16 -15.72
C VAL A 125 17.03 39.79 -17.16
N SER A 126 17.99 39.37 -17.98
CA SER A 126 17.84 39.12 -19.42
C SER A 126 18.31 37.73 -19.87
N ASP A 127 18.62 36.82 -18.94
CA ASP A 127 19.09 35.47 -19.26
C ASP A 127 17.94 34.51 -19.58
N ALA A 128 17.77 34.20 -20.86
CA ALA A 128 16.67 33.39 -21.39
C ALA A 128 16.63 31.95 -20.84
N HIS A 129 17.73 31.41 -20.28
CA HIS A 129 17.73 30.04 -19.76
C HIS A 129 16.78 29.83 -18.58
N PHE A 130 16.41 30.89 -17.85
CA PHE A 130 15.40 30.81 -16.77
C PHE A 130 14.25 31.82 -16.93
N ILE A 131 14.18 32.52 -18.08
CA ILE A 131 13.13 33.51 -18.35
C ILE A 131 12.33 33.08 -19.57
N THR A 132 11.05 32.80 -19.37
CA THR A 132 10.15 32.22 -20.38
C THR A 132 9.05 33.21 -20.75
N PRO A 133 8.50 33.14 -21.97
CA PRO A 133 7.28 33.88 -22.26
C PRO A 133 6.10 33.20 -21.58
N THR A 134 5.26 33.98 -20.89
CA THR A 134 4.02 33.46 -20.29
C THR A 134 2.91 34.49 -20.31
N ASP A 135 1.66 34.06 -20.17
CA ASP A 135 0.52 34.94 -19.94
C ASP A 135 0.79 35.89 -18.77
N GLY A 136 0.47 37.16 -19.01
CA GLY A 136 0.71 38.21 -18.05
C GLY A 136 -0.08 38.00 -16.76
N LYS A 137 -1.34 37.58 -16.85
CA LYS A 137 -2.19 37.36 -15.67
C LYS A 137 -1.67 36.20 -14.83
N VAL A 138 -1.31 35.07 -15.42
CA VAL A 138 -0.78 33.92 -14.67
C VAL A 138 0.58 34.28 -14.04
N ASN A 139 1.48 34.96 -14.75
CA ASN A 139 2.71 35.49 -14.18
C ASN A 139 2.42 36.43 -12.99
N GLY A 140 1.48 37.37 -13.16
CA GLY A 140 1.06 38.27 -12.08
C GLY A 140 0.50 37.55 -10.85
N GLN A 141 -0.24 36.44 -11.04
CA GLN A 141 -0.72 35.61 -9.94
C GLN A 141 0.43 34.85 -9.26
N ARG A 142 1.39 34.36 -10.04
CA ARG A 142 2.59 33.70 -9.53
C ARG A 142 3.42 34.65 -8.65
N SER A 143 3.51 35.94 -9.01
CA SER A 143 4.20 36.97 -8.23
C SER A 143 5.68 36.58 -7.93
N ASN A 144 6.14 36.71 -6.69
CA ASN A 144 7.43 36.22 -6.23
C ASN A 144 7.33 34.90 -5.43
N TYR A 145 6.23 34.16 -5.55
CA TYR A 145 6.05 32.94 -4.78
C TYR A 145 6.96 31.82 -5.30
N PRO A 146 7.46 30.94 -4.41
CA PRO A 146 8.20 29.76 -4.81
C PRO A 146 7.31 28.80 -5.61
N HIS A 147 7.97 27.95 -6.39
CA HIS A 147 7.29 26.84 -7.05
C HIS A 147 7.20 25.64 -6.10
N GLY A 148 6.05 24.98 -6.08
CA GLY A 148 5.84 23.74 -5.34
C GLY A 148 4.37 23.37 -5.13
N PRO A 149 4.11 22.23 -4.49
CA PRO A 149 2.77 21.64 -4.39
C PRO A 149 1.79 22.49 -3.57
N VAL A 150 0.58 22.65 -4.11
CA VAL A 150 -0.53 23.36 -3.47
C VAL A 150 -1.47 22.38 -2.77
N THR A 151 -1.67 22.57 -1.46
CA THR A 151 -2.65 21.80 -0.66
C THR A 151 -4.07 22.26 -0.93
N THR A 152 -4.29 23.57 -0.88
CA THR A 152 -5.60 24.20 -1.06
C THR A 152 -5.42 25.38 -1.98
N ALA A 153 -5.97 25.27 -3.18
CA ALA A 153 -5.90 26.32 -4.19
C ALA A 153 -6.79 27.50 -3.80
N THR A 154 -6.21 28.69 -3.76
CA THR A 154 -6.94 29.97 -3.68
C THR A 154 -7.24 30.52 -5.07
N TRP A 155 -6.49 30.07 -6.08
CA TRP A 155 -6.71 30.41 -7.49
C TRP A 155 -6.17 29.27 -8.38
N THR A 156 -6.80 29.06 -9.54
CA THR A 156 -6.39 28.08 -10.55
C THR A 156 -6.46 28.74 -11.92
N SER A 157 -5.40 28.61 -12.72
CA SER A 157 -5.36 29.12 -14.10
C SER A 157 -6.22 28.27 -15.04
N LEU A 158 -6.45 28.76 -16.27
CA LEU A 158 -7.19 27.99 -17.28
C LEU A 158 -6.47 26.73 -17.76
N ASN A 159 -5.15 26.65 -17.61
CA ASN A 159 -4.37 25.44 -17.90
C ASN A 159 -4.28 24.46 -16.71
N GLY A 160 -4.69 24.88 -15.51
CA GLY A 160 -4.72 24.04 -14.31
C GLY A 160 -3.57 24.26 -13.34
N SER A 161 -2.67 25.21 -13.60
CA SER A 161 -1.70 25.70 -12.60
C SER A 161 -2.42 26.34 -11.42
N LYS A 162 -1.84 26.27 -10.22
CA LYS A 162 -2.52 26.65 -8.97
C LYS A 162 -1.69 27.61 -8.16
N LEU A 163 -2.36 28.55 -7.49
CA LEU A 163 -1.80 29.33 -6.38
C LEU A 163 -2.55 28.94 -5.11
N GLY A 164 -1.84 28.71 -4.00
CA GLY A 164 -2.48 28.40 -2.74
C GLY A 164 -1.53 28.10 -1.59
N SER A 165 -2.03 27.38 -0.58
CA SER A 165 -1.27 26.99 0.61
C SER A 165 -0.26 25.88 0.32
N SER A 166 0.95 25.98 0.87
CA SER A 166 2.03 25.01 0.61
C SER A 166 1.94 23.74 1.46
N THR A 167 2.35 22.59 0.91
CA THR A 167 2.75 21.39 1.67
C THR A 167 4.28 21.29 1.87
N THR A 168 5.06 22.26 1.39
CA THR A 168 6.53 22.18 1.41
C THR A 168 7.05 22.38 2.83
N SER A 169 7.73 21.36 3.37
CA SER A 169 8.27 21.41 4.73
C SER A 169 9.17 22.63 4.94
N GLY A 170 8.93 23.37 6.02
CA GLY A 170 9.69 24.58 6.36
C GLY A 170 9.25 25.86 5.63
N TYR A 171 8.21 25.81 4.77
CA TYR A 171 7.65 26.99 4.12
C TYR A 171 6.12 27.08 4.32
N SER A 172 5.65 28.20 4.87
CA SER A 172 4.22 28.42 5.20
C SER A 172 3.54 29.51 4.37
N GLY A 173 4.28 30.18 3.47
CA GLY A 173 3.72 31.21 2.59
C GLY A 173 2.93 30.64 1.41
N PRO A 174 2.32 31.51 0.58
CA PRO A 174 1.69 31.08 -0.67
C PRO A 174 2.72 30.44 -1.62
N ILE A 175 2.28 29.44 -2.37
CA ILE A 175 3.11 28.70 -3.33
C ILE A 175 2.38 28.54 -4.66
N PHE A 176 3.15 28.50 -5.75
CA PHE A 176 2.61 28.30 -7.09
C PHE A 176 2.96 26.90 -7.61
N GLU A 177 1.96 26.13 -8.03
CA GLU A 177 2.12 24.80 -8.60
C GLU A 177 1.84 24.84 -10.12
N PRO A 178 2.86 24.65 -10.98
CA PRO A 178 2.65 24.47 -12.41
C PRO A 178 2.05 23.09 -12.70
N ILE A 179 1.48 22.90 -13.89
CA ILE A 179 1.05 21.56 -14.33
C ILE A 179 2.24 20.60 -14.44
N ASN A 180 1.96 19.29 -14.41
CA ASN A 180 3.01 18.27 -14.33
C ASN A 180 3.98 18.28 -15.52
N GLU A 181 3.52 18.66 -16.71
CA GLU A 181 4.31 18.70 -17.96
C GLU A 181 5.53 19.61 -17.91
N PHE A 182 5.55 20.62 -17.03
CA PHE A 182 6.62 21.63 -17.00
C PHE A 182 7.40 21.64 -15.69
N LYS A 183 7.14 20.68 -14.80
CA LYS A 183 7.77 20.63 -13.47
C LYS A 183 9.28 20.39 -13.59
N GLY A 184 9.69 19.50 -14.48
CA GLY A 184 11.08 19.19 -14.79
C GLY A 184 11.79 20.35 -15.47
N ASP A 185 11.13 21.01 -16.42
CA ASP A 185 11.64 22.21 -17.11
C ASP A 185 11.99 23.30 -16.09
N ILE A 186 11.02 23.64 -15.23
CA ILE A 186 11.19 24.62 -14.16
C ILE A 186 12.31 24.19 -13.20
N ALA A 187 12.39 22.89 -12.86
CA ALA A 187 13.47 22.39 -12.01
C ALA A 187 14.85 22.59 -12.63
N ARG A 188 15.02 22.29 -13.92
CA ARG A 188 16.27 22.50 -14.66
C ARG A 188 16.62 23.97 -14.82
N MET A 189 15.63 24.88 -14.86
CA MET A 189 15.86 26.33 -14.83
C MET A 189 16.39 26.81 -13.47
N TYR A 190 15.87 26.25 -12.36
CA TYR A 190 16.41 26.51 -11.03
C TYR A 190 17.84 26.01 -10.87
N PHE A 191 18.13 24.77 -11.26
CA PHE A 191 19.50 24.22 -11.19
C PHE A 191 20.48 25.01 -12.05
N TYR A 192 20.05 25.44 -13.25
CA TYR A 192 20.82 26.35 -14.09
C TYR A 192 21.14 27.64 -13.35
N PHE A 193 20.16 28.35 -12.79
CA PHE A 193 20.38 29.61 -12.08
C PHE A 193 21.37 29.45 -10.93
N ALA A 194 21.17 28.42 -10.10
CA ALA A 194 22.04 28.11 -8.97
C ALA A 194 23.50 27.83 -9.37
N THR A 195 23.71 27.30 -10.57
CA THR A 195 25.03 26.97 -11.13
C THR A 195 25.64 28.17 -11.84
N ARG A 196 24.88 28.81 -12.72
CA ARG A 196 25.32 29.96 -13.51
C ARG A 196 25.75 31.13 -12.64
N TYR A 197 25.06 31.35 -11.52
CA TYR A 197 25.29 32.48 -10.61
C TYR A 197 25.95 32.04 -9.29
N GLU A 198 26.69 30.93 -9.30
CA GLU A 198 27.35 30.37 -8.11
C GLU A 198 28.13 31.40 -7.27
N ASN A 199 28.80 32.34 -7.92
CA ASN A 199 29.62 33.36 -7.26
C ASN A 199 28.82 34.48 -6.56
N THR A 200 27.52 34.61 -6.83
CA THR A 200 26.69 35.69 -6.25
C THR A 200 25.44 35.18 -5.53
N VAL A 201 24.99 33.96 -5.84
CA VAL A 201 23.69 33.41 -5.38
C VAL A 201 23.54 33.33 -3.86
N ALA A 202 24.65 33.18 -3.11
CA ALA A 202 24.64 33.20 -1.66
C ALA A 202 24.13 34.52 -1.06
N GLY A 203 24.27 35.63 -1.80
CA GLY A 203 23.81 36.96 -1.37
C GLY A 203 22.35 37.26 -1.67
N TYR A 204 21.64 36.35 -2.35
CA TYR A 204 20.25 36.57 -2.76
C TYR A 204 19.27 36.03 -1.72
N SER A 205 18.24 36.83 -1.43
CA SER A 205 17.16 36.43 -0.53
C SER A 205 15.95 35.95 -1.34
N TYR A 206 15.61 34.69 -1.17
CA TYR A 206 14.44 34.06 -1.78
C TYR A 206 13.99 32.87 -0.95
N ALA A 207 12.68 32.59 -0.92
CA ALA A 207 12.09 31.56 -0.07
C ALA A 207 12.70 30.15 -0.29
N MET A 208 13.15 29.87 -1.51
CA MET A 208 13.78 28.58 -1.82
C MET A 208 15.25 28.52 -1.41
N PHE A 209 15.91 29.65 -1.13
CA PHE A 209 17.36 29.72 -0.94
C PHE A 209 17.77 29.59 0.52
N ASN A 210 18.95 29.01 0.77
CA ASN A 210 19.54 28.80 2.09
C ASN A 210 20.78 29.69 2.36
N GLY A 211 21.08 30.63 1.45
CA GLY A 211 22.20 31.57 1.59
C GLY A 211 23.59 30.98 1.31
N THR A 212 23.69 29.80 0.71
CA THR A 212 24.98 29.18 0.34
C THR A 212 25.24 29.24 -1.17
N SER A 213 26.51 29.36 -1.57
CA SER A 213 26.90 29.26 -2.99
C SER A 213 26.88 27.82 -3.50
N ASN A 214 27.07 26.83 -2.62
CA ASN A 214 27.12 25.43 -3.00
C ASN A 214 25.72 24.85 -3.19
N GLN A 215 25.00 24.60 -2.10
CA GLN A 215 23.68 23.95 -2.15
C GLN A 215 22.59 24.88 -2.70
N VAL A 216 22.68 26.19 -2.43
CA VAL A 216 21.71 27.23 -2.82
C VAL A 216 20.32 27.06 -2.24
N PHE A 217 19.69 25.90 -2.39
CA PHE A 217 18.33 25.62 -2.00
C PHE A 217 18.23 25.10 -0.56
N THR A 218 17.12 25.38 0.13
CA THR A 218 16.78 24.63 1.35
C THR A 218 16.58 23.16 1.00
N THR A 219 16.79 22.25 1.96
CA THR A 219 16.68 20.80 1.72
C THR A 219 15.31 20.39 1.16
N ALA A 220 14.22 21.01 1.64
CA ALA A 220 12.88 20.71 1.16
C ALA A 220 12.68 21.08 -0.32
N PHE A 221 13.13 22.28 -0.71
CA PHE A 221 13.05 22.70 -2.12
C PHE A 221 14.04 21.97 -3.01
N LEU A 222 15.24 21.61 -2.51
CA LEU A 222 16.18 20.78 -3.25
C LEU A 222 15.57 19.42 -3.62
N ASN A 223 14.99 18.72 -2.64
CA ASN A 223 14.35 17.43 -2.84
C ASN A 223 13.15 17.54 -3.79
N LEU A 224 12.38 18.62 -3.69
CA LEU A 224 11.28 18.90 -4.61
C LEU A 224 11.77 19.04 -6.05
N LEU A 225 12.81 19.85 -6.29
CA LEU A 225 13.36 20.07 -7.63
C LEU A 225 13.96 18.79 -8.22
N ILE A 226 14.65 17.97 -7.42
CA ILE A 226 15.15 16.65 -7.86
C ILE A 226 13.97 15.73 -8.20
N THR A 227 12.92 15.71 -7.38
CA THR A 227 11.72 14.91 -7.64
C THR A 227 11.06 15.32 -8.96
N TRP A 228 10.89 16.62 -9.19
CA TRP A 228 10.31 17.14 -10.42
C TRP A 228 11.16 16.83 -11.65
N HIS A 229 12.48 17.01 -11.56
CA HIS A 229 13.41 16.63 -12.62
C HIS A 229 13.31 15.15 -13.00
N ASN A 230 13.17 14.25 -12.02
CA ASN A 230 13.07 12.81 -12.26
C ASN A 230 11.69 12.37 -12.79
N GLN A 231 10.62 13.06 -12.39
CA GLN A 231 9.25 12.77 -12.82
C GLN A 231 8.92 13.31 -14.22
N ASP A 232 9.63 14.36 -14.63
CA ASP A 232 9.46 15.03 -15.92
C ASP A 232 10.83 15.14 -16.63
N PRO A 233 11.23 14.08 -17.38
CA PRO A 233 12.51 14.02 -18.08
C PRO A 233 12.67 15.11 -19.15
N VAL A 234 13.92 15.33 -19.60
CA VAL A 234 14.20 16.33 -20.63
C VAL A 234 13.42 16.04 -21.92
N SER A 235 12.65 17.03 -22.38
CA SER A 235 11.82 16.93 -23.58
C SER A 235 12.55 17.38 -24.85
N SER A 236 12.03 17.00 -26.02
CA SER A 236 12.53 17.50 -27.32
C SER A 236 12.41 19.03 -27.44
N ARG A 237 11.36 19.61 -26.84
CA ARG A 237 11.14 21.05 -26.71
C ARG A 237 12.30 21.72 -25.97
N GLU A 238 12.69 21.19 -24.82
CA GLU A 238 13.80 21.76 -24.04
C GLU A 238 15.13 21.69 -24.77
N ILE A 239 15.42 20.59 -25.46
CA ILE A 239 16.64 20.45 -26.27
C ILE A 239 16.66 21.53 -27.35
N ALA A 240 15.55 21.73 -28.07
CA ALA A 240 15.45 22.75 -29.10
C ALA A 240 15.56 24.17 -28.53
N ARG A 241 14.90 24.43 -27.39
CA ARG A 241 15.00 25.70 -26.66
C ARG A 241 16.45 25.98 -26.25
N ASN A 242 17.16 24.99 -25.70
CA ASN A 242 18.57 25.13 -25.31
C ASN A 242 19.48 25.40 -26.52
N ASN A 243 19.22 24.76 -27.67
CA ASN A 243 19.91 25.04 -28.93
C ASN A 243 19.67 26.47 -29.46
N ALA A 244 18.42 26.94 -29.44
CA ALA A 244 18.06 28.27 -29.89
C ALA A 244 18.67 29.36 -28.98
N ILE A 245 18.61 29.17 -27.66
CA ILE A 245 19.24 30.10 -26.71
C ILE A 245 20.75 30.10 -26.87
N TYR A 246 21.39 28.95 -27.10
CA TYR A 246 22.84 28.90 -27.37
C TYR A 246 23.25 29.73 -28.57
N ALA A 247 22.49 29.67 -29.68
CA ALA A 247 22.77 30.48 -30.87
C ALA A 247 22.74 31.99 -30.59
N ILE A 248 22.07 32.42 -29.52
CA ILE A 248 21.85 33.84 -29.18
C ILE A 248 22.75 34.28 -28.03
N GLN A 249 22.80 33.52 -26.95
CA GLN A 249 23.54 33.83 -25.72
C GLN A 249 24.90 33.15 -25.62
N ASN A 250 25.24 32.21 -26.50
CA ASN A 250 26.50 31.48 -26.49
C ASN A 250 26.81 30.75 -25.17
N ASN A 251 25.77 30.38 -24.42
CA ASN A 251 25.86 29.50 -23.27
C ASN A 251 24.69 28.51 -23.24
N ARG A 252 24.82 27.45 -22.43
CA ARG A 252 23.88 26.33 -22.36
C ARG A 252 23.34 26.14 -20.95
N ASN A 253 22.15 25.56 -20.86
CA ASN A 253 21.73 24.89 -19.65
C ASN A 253 22.31 23.47 -19.61
N PRO A 254 23.30 23.18 -18.72
CA PRO A 254 23.95 21.88 -18.67
C PRO A 254 23.01 20.77 -18.21
N TYR A 255 21.93 21.08 -17.49
CA TYR A 255 20.98 20.11 -16.99
C TYR A 255 19.95 19.66 -18.04
N ILE A 256 19.92 20.34 -19.19
CA ILE A 256 19.21 19.88 -20.39
C ILE A 256 20.13 19.01 -21.26
N ASP A 257 21.39 19.41 -21.44
CA ASP A 257 22.36 18.65 -22.24
C ASP A 257 22.81 17.35 -21.56
N HIS A 258 22.93 17.38 -20.23
CA HIS A 258 23.38 16.31 -19.36
C HIS A 258 22.47 16.22 -18.12
N PRO A 259 21.24 15.69 -18.26
CA PRO A 259 20.30 15.56 -17.13
C PRO A 259 20.89 14.77 -15.95
N GLU A 260 21.79 13.82 -16.20
CA GLU A 260 22.51 13.07 -15.18
C GLU A 260 23.32 13.95 -14.20
N TYR A 261 23.68 15.19 -14.60
CA TYR A 261 24.37 16.13 -13.72
C TYR A 261 23.51 16.61 -12.57
N VAL A 262 22.17 16.56 -12.67
CA VAL A 262 21.31 16.89 -11.52
C VAL A 262 21.63 15.95 -10.37
N GLN A 263 21.64 14.65 -10.65
CA GLN A 263 21.94 13.63 -9.66
C GLN A 263 23.40 13.73 -9.19
N ALA A 264 24.35 13.86 -10.12
CA ALA A 264 25.79 13.90 -9.79
C ALA A 264 26.19 15.10 -8.91
N ILE A 265 25.46 16.21 -8.97
CA ILE A 265 25.77 17.44 -8.20
C ILE A 265 24.95 17.52 -6.92
N TRP A 266 23.64 17.36 -7.03
CA TRP A 266 22.69 17.76 -5.99
C TRP A 266 22.27 16.60 -5.09
N ASN A 267 22.61 15.38 -5.50
CA ASN A 267 22.48 14.19 -4.68
C ASN A 267 23.66 13.23 -4.99
N PRO A 268 24.91 13.66 -4.72
CA PRO A 268 26.13 12.92 -5.11
C PRO A 268 26.32 11.62 -4.32
N THR A 269 25.58 11.47 -3.21
CA THR A 269 25.46 10.23 -2.42
C THR A 269 24.16 9.51 -2.74
N ALA A 270 23.66 9.65 -3.98
CA ALA A 270 22.48 8.97 -4.49
C ALA A 270 22.47 7.56 -3.94
N ASP A 271 21.47 7.26 -3.12
CA ASP A 271 21.29 5.88 -2.76
C ASP A 271 20.99 5.13 -4.05
N ALA A 272 21.91 4.25 -4.46
CA ALA A 272 21.72 3.35 -5.59
C ALA A 272 21.49 1.92 -5.08
N GLN A 273 21.57 1.72 -3.77
CA GLN A 273 21.33 0.44 -3.15
C GLN A 273 19.83 0.35 -2.89
N ALA A 274 19.20 -0.64 -3.53
CA ALA A 274 17.80 -0.92 -3.24
C ALA A 274 17.64 -1.45 -1.80
N PRO A 275 16.51 -1.15 -1.14
CA PRO A 275 16.19 -1.77 0.14
C PRO A 275 16.22 -3.29 0.07
N THR A 276 16.41 -3.95 1.20
CA THR A 276 16.23 -5.41 1.29
C THR A 276 14.79 -5.79 0.95
N ALA A 277 14.56 -6.99 0.42
CA ALA A 277 13.19 -7.49 0.22
C ALA A 277 12.42 -7.54 1.56
N PRO A 278 11.15 -7.11 1.60
CA PRO A 278 10.32 -7.30 2.78
C PRO A 278 10.22 -8.80 3.14
N ALA A 279 10.35 -9.14 4.41
CA ALA A 279 10.30 -10.52 4.89
C ALA A 279 8.97 -10.85 5.57
N ASN A 280 8.67 -12.14 5.75
CA ASN A 280 7.52 -12.63 6.51
C ASN A 280 6.18 -12.03 6.07
N LEU A 281 5.94 -11.91 4.76
CA LEU A 281 4.62 -11.50 4.28
C LEU A 281 3.60 -12.58 4.65
N VAL A 282 2.63 -12.21 5.49
CA VAL A 282 1.57 -13.09 5.98
C VAL A 282 0.21 -12.39 5.92
N SER A 283 -0.86 -13.18 5.92
CA SER A 283 -2.22 -12.67 6.11
C SER A 283 -2.53 -12.65 7.61
N SER A 284 -2.77 -11.45 8.15
CA SER A 284 -3.14 -11.28 9.56
C SER A 284 -4.63 -11.49 9.80
N ALA A 285 -5.46 -11.25 8.79
CA ALA A 285 -6.90 -11.52 8.80
C ALA A 285 -7.44 -11.66 7.38
N LYS A 286 -8.58 -12.33 7.24
CA LYS A 286 -9.34 -12.39 5.98
C LYS A 286 -10.84 -12.48 6.26
N THR A 287 -11.63 -11.86 5.39
CA THR A 287 -13.09 -11.95 5.36
C THR A 287 -13.55 -12.54 4.03
N THR A 288 -14.84 -12.49 3.73
CA THR A 288 -15.39 -12.85 2.42
C THR A 288 -14.98 -11.88 1.32
N THR A 289 -14.65 -10.62 1.65
CA THR A 289 -14.39 -9.56 0.67
C THR A 289 -13.12 -8.74 0.94
N SER A 290 -12.31 -9.15 1.92
CA SER A 290 -11.06 -8.47 2.24
C SER A 290 -9.97 -9.39 2.77
N ILE A 291 -8.72 -9.00 2.58
CA ILE A 291 -7.53 -9.66 3.12
C ILE A 291 -6.63 -8.58 3.74
N SER A 292 -6.30 -8.76 5.02
CA SER A 292 -5.32 -7.94 5.74
C SER A 292 -3.95 -8.62 5.66
N LEU A 293 -2.94 -7.83 5.33
CA LEU A 293 -1.56 -8.24 5.10
C LEU A 293 -0.65 -7.55 6.11
N SER A 294 0.40 -8.25 6.54
CA SER A 294 1.48 -7.70 7.34
C SER A 294 2.82 -8.31 6.93
N TRP A 295 3.90 -7.55 7.07
CA TRP A 295 5.26 -8.01 6.77
C TRP A 295 6.28 -7.39 7.75
N THR A 296 7.47 -7.97 7.77
CA THR A 296 8.62 -7.41 8.48
C THR A 296 9.26 -6.31 7.64
N ALA A 297 9.65 -5.22 8.30
CA ALA A 297 10.28 -4.07 7.66
C ALA A 297 11.55 -4.44 6.89
N SER A 298 11.74 -3.79 5.76
CA SER A 298 13.00 -3.79 5.02
C SER A 298 14.01 -2.86 5.69
N THR A 299 15.30 -3.14 5.49
CA THR A 299 16.39 -2.22 5.82
C THR A 299 16.97 -1.62 4.55
N ASP A 300 17.55 -0.45 4.70
CA ASP A 300 18.19 0.30 3.64
C ASP A 300 19.36 1.08 4.24
N ASN A 301 20.36 1.44 3.45
CA ASN A 301 21.51 2.23 3.90
C ASN A 301 21.14 3.69 4.16
N THR A 302 20.05 4.19 3.59
CA THR A 302 19.52 5.53 3.89
C THR A 302 18.20 5.45 4.64
N ALA A 303 17.12 5.02 3.96
CA ALA A 303 15.79 4.92 4.54
C ALA A 303 14.79 4.25 3.59
N VAL A 304 14.00 3.33 4.12
CA VAL A 304 12.79 2.84 3.45
C VAL A 304 11.67 3.85 3.63
N THR A 305 11.08 4.33 2.52
CA THR A 305 10.01 5.35 2.53
C THR A 305 8.63 4.77 2.26
N GLY A 306 8.53 3.53 1.78
CA GLY A 306 7.25 2.84 1.63
C GLY A 306 7.33 1.45 1.03
N TYR A 307 6.15 0.88 0.78
CA TYR A 307 5.96 -0.48 0.30
C TYR A 307 4.89 -0.51 -0.79
N ASN A 308 5.26 -1.06 -1.95
CA ASN A 308 4.37 -1.35 -3.06
C ASN A 308 3.75 -2.74 -2.86
N VAL A 309 2.42 -2.81 -2.81
CA VAL A 309 1.68 -4.06 -2.57
C VAL A 309 1.03 -4.51 -3.88
N TYR A 310 1.40 -5.69 -4.33
CA TYR A 310 0.93 -6.28 -5.58
C TYR A 310 -0.08 -7.39 -5.29
N MET A 311 -1.15 -7.45 -6.08
CA MET A 311 -2.12 -8.53 -6.12
C MET A 311 -2.19 -9.07 -7.54
N ASP A 312 -1.96 -10.37 -7.72
CA ASP A 312 -1.90 -11.04 -9.02
C ASP A 312 -0.96 -10.33 -10.00
N ASN A 313 0.21 -9.92 -9.49
CA ASN A 313 1.27 -9.16 -10.17
C ASN A 313 0.91 -7.73 -10.60
N VAL A 314 -0.26 -7.21 -10.23
CA VAL A 314 -0.66 -5.82 -10.48
C VAL A 314 -0.50 -5.00 -9.22
N LEU A 315 0.14 -3.82 -9.31
CA LEU A 315 0.26 -2.89 -8.20
C LEU A 315 -1.14 -2.45 -7.75
N LYS A 316 -1.49 -2.69 -6.48
CA LYS A 316 -2.79 -2.29 -5.92
C LYS A 316 -2.71 -1.04 -5.09
N THR A 317 -1.66 -0.89 -4.30
CA THR A 317 -1.50 0.27 -3.43
C THR A 317 -0.04 0.46 -3.03
N THR A 318 0.26 1.65 -2.52
CA THR A 318 1.53 1.98 -1.88
C THR A 318 1.24 2.49 -0.48
N VAL A 319 1.93 1.95 0.53
CA VAL A 319 1.75 2.34 1.94
C VAL A 319 3.09 2.67 2.59
N THR A 320 3.08 3.46 3.66
CA THR A 320 4.27 3.74 4.48
C THR A 320 4.38 2.83 5.70
N GLY A 321 3.27 2.23 6.13
CA GLY A 321 3.22 1.26 7.23
C GLY A 321 3.61 -0.16 6.82
N LEU A 322 3.65 -1.07 7.80
CA LEU A 322 4.00 -2.49 7.63
C LEU A 322 2.76 -3.41 7.48
N THR A 323 1.59 -2.80 7.36
CA THR A 323 0.31 -3.48 7.21
C THR A 323 -0.56 -2.78 6.17
N THR A 324 -1.44 -3.53 5.53
CA THR A 324 -2.49 -2.98 4.67
C THR A 324 -3.67 -3.95 4.57
N THR A 325 -4.83 -3.45 4.17
CA THR A 325 -6.02 -4.26 3.91
C THR A 325 -6.50 -4.03 2.49
N ILE A 326 -6.56 -5.11 1.71
CA ILE A 326 -7.14 -5.11 0.37
C ILE A 326 -8.61 -5.49 0.50
N THR A 327 -9.50 -4.65 0.01
CA THR A 327 -10.97 -4.80 0.07
C THR A 327 -11.56 -4.99 -1.34
N GLY A 328 -12.86 -5.26 -1.43
CA GLY A 328 -13.55 -5.44 -2.71
C GLY A 328 -13.24 -6.76 -3.41
N LEU A 329 -12.82 -7.77 -2.64
CA LEU A 329 -12.49 -9.10 -3.16
C LEU A 329 -13.74 -9.99 -3.26
N THR A 330 -13.66 -11.02 -4.09
CA THR A 330 -14.71 -12.04 -4.24
C THR A 330 -14.54 -13.14 -3.19
N ALA A 331 -15.63 -13.65 -2.63
CA ALA A 331 -15.62 -14.75 -1.66
C ALA A 331 -15.07 -16.05 -2.27
N ALA A 332 -14.51 -16.91 -1.43
CA ALA A 332 -13.92 -18.21 -1.82
C ALA A 332 -12.94 -18.15 -3.02
N THR A 333 -12.27 -17.02 -3.23
CA THR A 333 -11.39 -16.77 -4.37
C THR A 333 -9.95 -16.67 -3.89
N ALA A 334 -9.03 -17.38 -4.55
CA ALA A 334 -7.60 -17.33 -4.27
C ALA A 334 -6.97 -16.10 -4.93
N TYR A 335 -6.18 -15.36 -4.17
CA TYR A 335 -5.41 -14.21 -4.62
C TYR A 335 -3.94 -14.39 -4.25
N SER A 336 -3.04 -13.93 -5.11
CA SER A 336 -1.59 -13.96 -4.88
C SER A 336 -1.08 -12.57 -4.51
N PHE A 337 -0.34 -12.46 -3.40
CA PHE A 337 0.23 -11.20 -2.92
C PHE A 337 1.76 -11.26 -2.85
N ASN A 338 2.41 -10.14 -3.20
CA ASN A 338 3.80 -9.88 -2.86
C ASN A 338 4.02 -8.38 -2.61
N VAL A 339 5.07 -8.05 -1.85
CA VAL A 339 5.39 -6.67 -1.47
C VAL A 339 6.82 -6.34 -1.86
N LYS A 340 7.05 -5.12 -2.34
CA LYS A 340 8.39 -4.56 -2.59
C LYS A 340 8.56 -3.27 -1.78
N ALA A 341 9.72 -3.09 -1.16
CA ALA A 341 10.07 -1.84 -0.49
C ALA A 341 10.59 -0.81 -1.50
N LYS A 342 10.44 0.47 -1.16
CA LYS A 342 11.02 1.60 -1.87
C LYS A 342 11.72 2.55 -0.92
N ASP A 343 12.79 3.19 -1.36
CA ASP A 343 13.51 4.22 -0.61
C ASP A 343 13.14 5.64 -1.09
N ALA A 344 13.85 6.65 -0.59
CA ALA A 344 13.68 8.05 -0.99
C ALA A 344 14.29 8.36 -2.37
N ALA A 345 15.24 7.55 -2.83
CA ALA A 345 15.93 7.69 -4.12
C ALA A 345 15.13 7.05 -5.28
N GLY A 346 14.11 6.25 -4.97
CA GLY A 346 13.26 5.55 -5.93
C GLY A 346 13.71 4.12 -6.24
N ASN A 347 14.72 3.58 -5.55
CA ASN A 347 15.12 2.18 -5.75
C ASN A 347 14.05 1.25 -5.19
N ILE A 348 13.80 0.15 -5.90
CA ILE A 348 12.79 -0.85 -5.55
C ILE A 348 13.49 -2.17 -5.20
N SER A 349 13.14 -2.75 -4.05
CA SER A 349 13.68 -4.04 -3.63
C SER A 349 13.27 -5.20 -4.54
N ALA A 350 13.92 -6.35 -4.37
CA ALA A 350 13.34 -7.63 -4.79
C ALA A 350 11.98 -7.88 -4.07
N SER A 351 11.13 -8.73 -4.66
CA SER A 351 9.86 -9.12 -4.04
C SER A 351 10.07 -9.90 -2.74
N SER A 352 9.14 -9.75 -1.81
CA SER A 352 8.93 -10.67 -0.69
C SER A 352 8.65 -12.10 -1.17
N ASN A 353 8.41 -13.02 -0.22
CA ASN A 353 7.72 -14.28 -0.53
C ASN A 353 6.37 -14.01 -1.22
N ILE A 354 5.96 -14.92 -2.10
CA ILE A 354 4.62 -14.94 -2.67
C ILE A 354 3.68 -15.56 -1.65
N LEU A 355 2.60 -14.87 -1.32
CA LEU A 355 1.57 -15.32 -0.39
C LEU A 355 0.27 -15.56 -1.14
N SER A 356 -0.13 -16.83 -1.26
CA SER A 356 -1.45 -17.20 -1.79
C SER A 356 -2.47 -17.26 -0.66
N VAL A 357 -3.54 -16.46 -0.75
CA VAL A 357 -4.59 -16.40 0.26
C VAL A 357 -5.95 -16.51 -0.41
N THR A 358 -6.75 -17.48 0.01
CA THR A 358 -8.16 -17.60 -0.38
C THR A 358 -9.04 -16.86 0.60
N THR A 359 -9.85 -15.91 0.12
CA THR A 359 -10.89 -15.23 0.91
C THR A 359 -11.83 -16.25 1.56
N ALA A 360 -12.48 -15.87 2.65
CA ALA A 360 -13.46 -16.74 3.28
C ALA A 360 -14.61 -17.02 2.30
N ALA A 361 -15.17 -18.22 2.38
CA ALA A 361 -16.44 -18.49 1.72
C ALA A 361 -17.56 -17.70 2.41
N ASN A 362 -18.61 -17.37 1.67
CA ASN A 362 -19.85 -16.91 2.29
C ASN A 362 -20.32 -18.01 3.24
N GLY A 363 -20.23 -17.76 4.55
CA GLY A 363 -20.72 -18.69 5.55
C GLY A 363 -22.24 -18.72 5.50
N ALA A 364 -22.80 -19.65 4.73
CA ALA A 364 -24.21 -19.99 4.86
C ALA A 364 -24.38 -20.70 6.21
N THR A 365 -25.25 -20.15 7.07
CA THR A 365 -25.68 -20.82 8.30
C THR A 365 -26.29 -22.18 7.94
N ALA A 366 -25.83 -23.25 8.58
CA ALA A 366 -26.41 -24.57 8.37
C ALA A 366 -27.89 -24.56 8.76
N THR A 367 -28.75 -25.19 7.96
CA THR A 367 -30.17 -25.32 8.31
C THR A 367 -30.39 -26.25 9.50
N ASP A 368 -29.46 -27.17 9.76
CA ASP A 368 -29.46 -28.08 10.91
C ASP A 368 -28.08 -28.71 11.16
N LEU A 369 -27.99 -29.64 12.13
CA LEU A 369 -26.82 -30.48 12.38
C LEU A 369 -26.51 -31.39 11.18
N LEU A 370 -25.22 -31.66 10.94
CA LEU A 370 -24.76 -32.55 9.87
C LEU A 370 -23.58 -33.42 10.33
N PHE A 371 -23.42 -34.58 9.71
CA PHE A 371 -22.26 -35.44 9.89
C PHE A 371 -21.02 -34.79 9.28
N SER A 372 -19.96 -34.65 10.09
CA SER A 372 -18.69 -34.07 9.66
C SER A 372 -17.57 -35.11 9.49
N GLU A 373 -17.70 -36.29 10.09
CA GLU A 373 -16.73 -37.38 9.96
C GLU A 373 -17.38 -38.75 10.21
N TYR A 374 -16.94 -39.76 9.46
CA TYR A 374 -17.29 -41.17 9.60
C TYR A 374 -16.00 -41.97 9.53
N ILE A 375 -15.80 -42.88 10.49
CA ILE A 375 -14.64 -43.77 10.55
C ILE A 375 -15.12 -45.20 10.51
N GLU A 376 -14.73 -45.93 9.47
CA GLU A 376 -14.76 -47.38 9.41
C GLU A 376 -13.33 -47.91 9.37
N GLY A 377 -12.76 -48.09 10.56
CA GLY A 377 -11.43 -48.63 10.75
C GLY A 377 -11.43 -50.14 10.98
N SER A 378 -10.24 -50.66 11.28
CA SER A 378 -10.03 -52.07 11.60
C SER A 378 -10.79 -52.47 12.88
N SER A 379 -11.26 -53.72 12.93
CA SER A 379 -11.99 -54.26 14.08
C SER A 379 -13.15 -53.32 14.51
N ASN A 380 -13.14 -52.86 15.76
CA ASN A 380 -14.16 -52.00 16.35
C ASN A 380 -13.86 -50.49 16.24
N ASN A 381 -12.90 -50.07 15.42
CA ASN A 381 -12.65 -48.64 15.19
C ASN A 381 -13.76 -48.02 14.36
N LYS A 382 -14.90 -47.73 15.01
CA LYS A 382 -16.10 -47.16 14.40
C LYS A 382 -16.47 -45.88 15.12
N ALA A 383 -16.57 -44.77 14.37
CA ALA A 383 -16.92 -43.48 14.94
C ALA A 383 -17.74 -42.59 13.98
N LEU A 384 -18.54 -41.71 14.57
CA LEU A 384 -19.29 -40.66 13.91
C LEU A 384 -19.00 -39.32 14.59
N GLU A 385 -18.85 -38.26 13.79
CA GLU A 385 -18.81 -36.88 14.26
C GLU A 385 -19.98 -36.09 13.67
N ILE A 386 -20.68 -35.35 14.53
CA ILE A 386 -21.74 -34.41 14.15
C ILE A 386 -21.25 -33.00 14.45
N SER A 387 -21.56 -32.06 13.57
CA SER A 387 -21.19 -30.66 13.73
C SER A 387 -22.39 -29.72 13.77
N ASN A 388 -22.27 -28.68 14.59
CA ASN A 388 -23.24 -27.60 14.64
C ASN A 388 -22.67 -26.32 14.01
N ALA A 389 -23.21 -25.90 12.88
CA ALA A 389 -22.91 -24.61 12.24
C ALA A 389 -24.19 -23.78 12.03
N THR A 390 -25.20 -23.98 12.87
CA THR A 390 -26.54 -23.36 12.77
C THR A 390 -26.60 -21.92 13.30
N GLY A 391 -25.49 -21.40 13.85
CA GLY A 391 -25.44 -20.09 14.50
C GLY A 391 -25.97 -20.07 15.93
N ALA A 392 -26.60 -21.15 16.41
CA ALA A 392 -27.16 -21.26 17.76
C ALA A 392 -26.77 -22.57 18.45
N ALA A 393 -26.92 -22.63 19.78
CA ALA A 393 -26.80 -23.89 20.52
C ALA A 393 -28.03 -24.77 20.27
N ILE A 394 -27.83 -26.07 20.08
CA ILE A 394 -28.88 -27.04 19.75
C ILE A 394 -29.04 -28.04 20.88
N ASN A 395 -30.27 -28.26 21.33
CA ASN A 395 -30.61 -29.34 22.24
C ASN A 395 -30.68 -30.67 21.47
N LEU A 396 -29.89 -31.66 21.88
CA LEU A 396 -29.75 -32.94 21.20
C LEU A 396 -30.85 -33.96 21.53
N SER A 397 -31.71 -33.71 22.52
CA SER A 397 -32.72 -34.68 22.97
C SER A 397 -33.73 -35.10 21.91
N ILE A 398 -33.90 -34.28 20.87
CA ILE A 398 -34.77 -34.56 19.72
C ILE A 398 -34.05 -35.24 18.56
N TYR A 399 -32.75 -35.52 18.69
CA TYR A 399 -31.94 -36.13 17.64
C TYR A 399 -31.62 -37.59 17.96
N SER A 400 -31.51 -38.41 16.91
CA SER A 400 -31.05 -39.79 17.03
C SER A 400 -30.25 -40.22 15.81
N ILE A 401 -29.38 -41.20 16.00
CA ILE A 401 -28.71 -41.92 14.91
C ILE A 401 -29.51 -43.19 14.64
N LYS A 402 -29.70 -43.52 13.37
CA LYS A 402 -30.24 -44.81 12.96
C LYS A 402 -29.37 -45.41 11.88
N LYS A 403 -29.35 -46.75 11.82
CA LYS A 403 -28.62 -47.51 10.82
C LYS A 403 -29.58 -48.37 10.01
N GLN A 404 -29.29 -48.52 8.73
CA GLN A 404 -29.88 -49.55 7.89
C GLN A 404 -28.85 -50.66 7.68
N THR A 405 -29.18 -51.87 8.10
CA THR A 405 -28.26 -53.01 8.07
C THR A 405 -28.22 -53.66 6.69
N ASN A 406 -27.01 -53.93 6.20
CA ASN A 406 -26.67 -54.48 4.89
C ASN A 406 -27.33 -53.73 3.72
N GLY A 407 -27.46 -52.40 3.85
CA GLY A 407 -28.00 -51.52 2.82
C GLY A 407 -29.44 -51.81 2.39
N ALA A 408 -30.23 -52.50 3.22
CA ALA A 408 -31.63 -52.82 2.94
C ALA A 408 -32.49 -52.87 4.23
N GLY A 409 -33.81 -52.74 4.07
CA GLY A 409 -34.77 -52.91 5.16
C GLY A 409 -35.10 -51.65 5.95
N ALA A 410 -35.68 -51.80 7.13
CA ALA A 410 -36.07 -50.68 7.97
C ALA A 410 -34.87 -50.05 8.70
N TRP A 411 -34.97 -48.76 9.02
CA TRP A 411 -34.06 -48.12 9.97
C TRP A 411 -34.15 -48.80 11.34
N SER A 412 -33.03 -48.87 12.05
CA SER A 412 -32.97 -49.33 13.44
C SER A 412 -33.85 -48.48 14.38
N THR A 413 -34.06 -48.98 15.61
CA THR A 413 -34.83 -48.27 16.65
C THR A 413 -34.23 -46.91 16.98
N GLY A 414 -32.91 -46.78 16.88
CA GLY A 414 -32.16 -45.54 16.97
C GLY A 414 -31.44 -45.37 18.30
N LEU A 415 -30.26 -44.76 18.22
CA LEU A 415 -29.45 -44.30 19.34
C LEU A 415 -29.82 -42.83 19.64
N PRO A 416 -30.51 -42.54 20.77
CA PRO A 416 -30.85 -41.16 21.13
C PRO A 416 -29.60 -40.36 21.51
N LEU A 417 -29.59 -39.09 21.11
CA LEU A 417 -28.56 -38.13 21.52
C LEU A 417 -29.05 -37.32 22.73
N THR A 418 -28.13 -36.80 23.53
CA THR A 418 -28.45 -36.03 24.73
C THR A 418 -27.48 -34.85 24.90
N GLY A 419 -27.88 -33.88 25.73
CA GLY A 419 -27.09 -32.69 26.02
C GLY A 419 -27.34 -31.53 25.05
N THR A 420 -26.44 -30.54 25.10
CA THR A 420 -26.51 -29.33 24.28
C THR A 420 -25.23 -29.23 23.45
N LEU A 421 -25.38 -29.05 22.13
CA LEU A 421 -24.27 -28.83 21.22
C LEU A 421 -24.20 -27.35 20.84
N ASN A 422 -23.17 -26.65 21.33
CA ASN A 422 -22.97 -25.23 21.03
C ASN A 422 -22.62 -25.01 19.56
N ASN A 423 -22.94 -23.83 19.02
CA ASN A 423 -22.51 -23.44 17.67
C ASN A 423 -20.99 -23.54 17.53
N GLY A 424 -20.52 -24.13 16.44
CA GLY A 424 -19.11 -24.42 16.16
C GLY A 424 -18.54 -25.65 16.86
N SER A 425 -19.32 -26.31 17.74
CA SER A 425 -18.88 -27.51 18.48
C SER A 425 -19.18 -28.81 17.74
N LYS A 426 -18.56 -29.89 18.22
CA LYS A 426 -18.69 -31.26 17.68
C LYS A 426 -19.27 -32.20 18.71
N PHE A 427 -19.98 -33.22 18.22
CA PHE A 427 -20.49 -34.32 19.02
C PHE A 427 -19.97 -35.64 18.47
N THR A 428 -19.21 -36.37 19.26
CA THR A 428 -18.51 -37.60 18.87
C THR A 428 -19.18 -38.82 19.48
N ILE A 429 -19.40 -39.84 18.64
CA ILE A 429 -19.98 -41.12 19.03
C ILE A 429 -19.02 -42.21 18.57
N VAL A 430 -18.60 -43.07 19.50
CA VAL A 430 -17.63 -44.14 19.22
C VAL A 430 -18.18 -45.50 19.67
N ASN A 431 -17.72 -46.55 19.00
CA ASN A 431 -17.91 -47.91 19.50
C ASN A 431 -17.14 -48.11 20.81
N SER A 432 -17.75 -48.74 21.81
CA SER A 432 -17.17 -48.90 23.15
C SER A 432 -15.93 -49.79 23.20
N LEU A 433 -15.67 -50.56 22.13
CA LEU A 433 -14.47 -51.39 21.97
C LEU A 433 -13.46 -50.78 21.00
N MET A 434 -13.62 -49.51 20.61
CA MET A 434 -12.65 -48.78 19.79
C MET A 434 -11.27 -48.77 20.49
N ALA A 435 -10.21 -48.99 19.72
CA ALA A 435 -8.85 -48.97 20.24
C ALA A 435 -8.48 -47.56 20.70
N SER A 436 -7.87 -47.45 21.88
CA SER A 436 -7.40 -46.16 22.42
C SER A 436 -6.33 -45.49 21.54
N SER A 437 -5.62 -46.27 20.72
CA SER A 437 -4.68 -45.78 19.71
C SER A 437 -5.35 -45.05 18.54
N CYS A 438 -6.64 -45.31 18.29
CA CYS A 438 -7.43 -44.59 17.29
C CYS A 438 -8.09 -43.36 17.94
N TYR A 439 -8.89 -43.55 18.99
CA TYR A 439 -9.47 -42.45 19.76
C TYR A 439 -9.74 -42.88 21.21
N PRO A 440 -9.38 -42.08 22.23
CA PRO A 440 -9.71 -42.40 23.62
C PRO A 440 -11.23 -42.36 23.84
N ILE A 441 -11.85 -43.50 24.15
CA ILE A 441 -13.31 -43.58 24.35
C ILE A 441 -13.84 -42.66 25.46
N SER A 442 -12.99 -42.29 26.43
CA SER A 442 -13.31 -41.32 27.49
C SER A 442 -13.45 -39.88 27.00
N SER A 443 -12.94 -39.57 25.81
CA SER A 443 -13.04 -38.27 25.16
C SER A 443 -14.27 -38.18 24.25
N ALA A 444 -15.02 -39.26 24.08
CA ALA A 444 -16.24 -39.26 23.26
C ALA A 444 -17.42 -38.70 24.05
N ASN A 445 -18.37 -38.05 23.36
CA ASN A 445 -19.63 -37.68 23.99
C ASN A 445 -20.49 -38.91 24.29
N ILE A 446 -20.43 -39.94 23.42
CA ILE A 446 -21.03 -41.25 23.64
C ILE A 446 -20.02 -42.33 23.27
N SER A 447 -19.83 -43.29 24.18
CA SER A 447 -19.15 -44.56 23.93
C SER A 447 -20.18 -45.69 24.15
N THR A 448 -20.45 -46.50 23.12
CA THR A 448 -21.56 -47.46 23.14
C THR A 448 -21.32 -48.71 22.29
N SER A 449 -21.99 -49.81 22.64
CA SER A 449 -22.06 -51.04 21.84
C SER A 449 -23.38 -51.16 21.07
N ALA A 450 -24.12 -50.06 20.91
CA ALA A 450 -25.37 -50.03 20.15
C ALA A 450 -25.16 -50.47 18.69
N THR A 451 -26.20 -51.05 18.08
CA THR A 451 -26.09 -51.59 16.71
C THR A 451 -25.79 -50.50 15.69
N GLU A 452 -26.17 -49.26 15.96
CA GLU A 452 -25.82 -48.07 15.16
C GLU A 452 -24.31 -47.83 15.07
N MET A 453 -23.50 -48.34 16.00
CA MET A 453 -22.03 -48.24 16.00
C MET A 453 -21.34 -49.53 15.53
N ALA A 454 -22.13 -50.48 15.00
CA ALA A 454 -21.65 -51.69 14.35
C ALA A 454 -21.86 -51.63 12.83
N PHE A 455 -21.75 -50.43 12.25
CA PHE A 455 -21.82 -50.24 10.80
C PHE A 455 -20.59 -50.83 10.09
N ASN A 456 -20.80 -51.24 8.84
CA ASN A 456 -19.77 -51.59 7.89
C ASN A 456 -20.09 -50.98 6.51
N GLY A 457 -19.20 -51.16 5.53
CA GLY A 457 -19.13 -50.33 4.33
C GLY A 457 -20.38 -50.19 3.45
N ASN A 458 -21.42 -51.02 3.63
CA ASN A 458 -22.71 -50.90 2.94
C ASN A 458 -23.89 -50.53 3.86
N ASP A 459 -23.65 -50.27 5.15
CA ASP A 459 -24.65 -49.85 6.12
C ASP A 459 -24.88 -48.34 6.04
N ALA A 460 -26.06 -47.91 5.58
CA ALA A 460 -26.40 -46.50 5.62
C ALA A 460 -26.63 -46.03 7.06
N VAL A 461 -26.09 -44.87 7.42
CA VAL A 461 -26.26 -44.23 8.73
C VAL A 461 -26.94 -42.89 8.55
N GLY A 462 -28.06 -42.68 9.24
CA GLY A 462 -28.86 -41.46 9.16
C GLY A 462 -28.87 -40.69 10.48
N LEU A 463 -28.83 -39.36 10.40
CA LEU A 463 -29.11 -38.44 11.48
C LEU A 463 -30.58 -38.01 11.39
N PHE A 464 -31.31 -38.19 12.47
CA PHE A 464 -32.74 -37.92 12.54
C PHE A 464 -33.03 -36.81 13.54
N LYS A 465 -34.05 -36.00 13.26
CA LYS A 465 -34.62 -34.97 14.15
C LYS A 465 -36.13 -35.19 14.27
N ASN A 466 -36.64 -35.38 15.48
CA ASN A 466 -38.05 -35.73 15.72
C ASN A 466 -38.52 -36.93 14.85
N GLY A 467 -37.63 -37.89 14.61
CA GLY A 467 -37.91 -39.06 13.76
C GLY A 467 -37.84 -38.83 12.24
N VAL A 468 -37.52 -37.63 11.77
CA VAL A 468 -37.34 -37.30 10.35
C VAL A 468 -35.85 -37.31 9.99
N LEU A 469 -35.47 -37.96 8.88
CA LEU A 469 -34.09 -37.99 8.39
C LEU A 469 -33.67 -36.61 7.90
N ILE A 470 -32.53 -36.10 8.39
CA ILE A 470 -31.97 -34.80 7.99
C ILE A 470 -30.63 -34.91 7.26
N ASP A 471 -29.77 -35.85 7.64
CA ASP A 471 -28.46 -36.09 7.00
C ASP A 471 -28.17 -37.58 6.90
N ILE A 472 -27.42 -38.01 5.89
CA ILE A 472 -27.13 -39.43 5.65
C ILE A 472 -25.69 -39.65 5.18
N ILE A 473 -25.12 -40.77 5.63
CA ILE A 473 -23.92 -41.40 5.10
C ILE A 473 -24.34 -42.73 4.48
N GLY A 474 -24.00 -42.96 3.21
CA GLY A 474 -24.49 -44.10 2.44
C GLY A 474 -25.87 -43.89 1.80
N THR A 475 -26.31 -44.87 1.02
CA THR A 475 -27.58 -44.80 0.28
C THR A 475 -28.63 -45.65 0.99
N PHE A 476 -29.77 -45.05 1.35
CA PHE A 476 -30.92 -45.81 1.87
C PHE A 476 -31.43 -46.78 0.81
N ASN A 477 -31.56 -48.06 1.16
CA ASN A 477 -31.78 -49.17 0.22
C ASN A 477 -30.70 -49.26 -0.88
N GLY A 478 -29.44 -48.96 -0.54
CA GLY A 478 -28.30 -49.00 -1.46
C GLY A 478 -27.83 -50.42 -1.85
N GLY A 479 -28.38 -51.46 -1.23
CA GLY A 479 -28.03 -52.85 -1.51
C GLY A 479 -26.68 -53.26 -0.92
N THR A 480 -25.97 -54.17 -1.59
CA THR A 480 -24.73 -54.77 -1.09
C THR A 480 -23.46 -54.02 -1.50
N ALA A 481 -23.59 -52.91 -2.22
CA ALA A 481 -22.43 -52.13 -2.68
C ALA A 481 -21.80 -51.35 -1.52
N ASN A 482 -20.49 -51.55 -1.32
CA ASN A 482 -19.74 -50.80 -0.32
C ASN A 482 -19.49 -49.36 -0.81
N PHE A 483 -19.89 -48.38 0.00
CA PHE A 483 -19.60 -46.97 -0.24
C PHE A 483 -18.44 -46.46 0.63
N ALA A 484 -18.14 -47.09 1.77
CA ALA A 484 -17.07 -46.65 2.69
C ALA A 484 -16.43 -47.80 3.50
N ALA A 485 -16.29 -48.99 2.92
CA ALA A 485 -15.62 -50.11 3.59
C ALA A 485 -14.15 -49.80 3.91
N ASP A 486 -13.74 -50.04 5.15
CA ASP A 486 -12.36 -49.83 5.65
C ASP A 486 -11.81 -48.42 5.35
N GLU A 487 -12.64 -47.39 5.52
CA GLU A 487 -12.33 -46.02 5.14
C GLU A 487 -12.77 -44.99 6.19
N THR A 488 -11.97 -43.92 6.33
CA THR A 488 -12.43 -42.70 6.99
C THR A 488 -12.87 -41.70 5.93
N ILE A 489 -14.05 -41.12 6.08
CA ILE A 489 -14.51 -40.01 5.24
C ILE A 489 -14.81 -38.77 6.08
N ARG A 490 -14.39 -37.60 5.58
CA ARG A 490 -14.60 -36.30 6.22
C ARG A 490 -15.42 -35.39 5.33
N ARG A 491 -16.40 -34.70 5.90
CA ARG A 491 -17.24 -33.78 5.12
C ARG A 491 -16.38 -32.62 4.61
N LYS A 492 -16.51 -32.32 3.32
CA LYS A 492 -15.83 -31.19 2.67
C LYS A 492 -16.30 -29.88 3.29
N ALA A 493 -15.38 -28.93 3.44
CA ALA A 493 -15.66 -27.63 4.06
C ALA A 493 -16.70 -26.79 3.28
N THR A 494 -16.93 -27.10 2.00
CA THR A 494 -17.94 -26.47 1.15
C THR A 494 -19.37 -26.94 1.45
N ILE A 495 -19.55 -28.04 2.19
CA ILE A 495 -20.89 -28.56 2.54
C ILE A 495 -21.30 -27.99 3.89
N THR A 496 -22.20 -27.00 3.84
CA THR A 496 -22.60 -26.23 5.02
C THR A 496 -23.97 -26.61 5.56
N SER A 497 -24.71 -27.51 4.91
CA SER A 497 -26.04 -27.95 5.35
C SER A 497 -26.18 -29.48 5.27
N PRO A 498 -27.03 -30.09 6.10
CA PRO A 498 -27.32 -31.52 6.03
C PRO A 498 -28.07 -31.87 4.73
N THR A 499 -27.94 -33.13 4.30
CA THR A 499 -28.58 -33.62 3.08
C THR A 499 -29.00 -35.08 3.22
N THR A 500 -30.20 -35.40 2.73
CA THR A 500 -30.73 -36.76 2.73
C THR A 500 -30.29 -37.57 1.51
N THR A 501 -29.42 -37.02 0.66
CA THR A 501 -28.85 -37.69 -0.52
C THR A 501 -27.34 -37.78 -0.39
N PHE A 502 -26.83 -39.00 -0.25
CA PHE A 502 -25.39 -39.25 -0.18
C PHE A 502 -24.72 -39.14 -1.55
N ASN A 503 -23.70 -38.31 -1.65
CA ASN A 503 -22.79 -38.25 -2.79
C ASN A 503 -21.36 -38.14 -2.29
N LYS A 504 -20.66 -39.28 -2.24
CA LYS A 504 -19.30 -39.38 -1.71
C LYS A 504 -18.35 -38.38 -2.37
N THR A 505 -18.25 -38.41 -3.70
CA THR A 505 -17.29 -37.58 -4.45
C THR A 505 -17.55 -36.08 -4.28
N ALA A 506 -18.82 -35.65 -4.25
CA ALA A 506 -19.15 -34.23 -4.13
C ALA A 506 -19.04 -33.71 -2.70
N GLN A 507 -19.32 -34.55 -1.69
CA GLN A 507 -19.53 -34.09 -0.31
C GLN A 507 -18.41 -34.48 0.65
N TRP A 508 -17.56 -35.45 0.30
CA TRP A 508 -16.62 -36.07 1.25
C TRP A 508 -15.19 -36.16 0.69
N ASP A 509 -14.22 -35.99 1.58
CA ASP A 509 -12.82 -36.33 1.38
C ASP A 509 -12.55 -37.71 1.99
N SER A 510 -11.83 -38.54 1.25
CA SER A 510 -11.56 -39.95 1.57
C SER A 510 -10.16 -40.16 2.12
N TYR A 511 -10.04 -41.00 3.14
CA TYR A 511 -8.79 -41.35 3.81
C TYR A 511 -8.74 -42.86 4.09
N THR A 512 -7.54 -43.40 4.24
CA THR A 512 -7.34 -44.83 4.53
C THR A 512 -7.97 -45.25 5.86
N SER A 513 -8.21 -46.56 6.03
CA SER A 513 -8.62 -47.18 7.30
C SER A 513 -7.79 -46.68 8.50
N ASP A 514 -8.41 -46.61 9.67
CA ASP A 514 -7.82 -46.16 10.95
C ASP A 514 -7.25 -44.73 10.93
N THR A 515 -7.67 -43.89 9.98
CA THR A 515 -7.37 -42.45 10.01
C THR A 515 -8.28 -41.77 11.03
N CYS A 516 -7.90 -41.84 12.31
CA CYS A 516 -8.69 -41.34 13.44
C CYS A 516 -8.25 -39.98 13.98
N ASN A 517 -7.21 -39.39 13.37
CA ASN A 517 -6.71 -38.09 13.77
C ASN A 517 -7.79 -37.01 13.62
N ASN A 518 -7.82 -36.04 14.52
CA ASN A 518 -8.73 -34.88 14.49
C ASN A 518 -10.22 -35.15 14.77
N LEU A 519 -10.63 -36.38 15.08
CA LEU A 519 -11.99 -36.66 15.57
C LEU A 519 -12.27 -35.79 16.81
N GLY A 520 -13.40 -35.07 16.83
CA GLY A 520 -13.80 -34.16 17.90
C GLY A 520 -13.04 -32.83 17.97
N SER A 521 -11.97 -32.66 17.18
CA SER A 521 -11.07 -31.50 17.24
C SER A 521 -10.95 -30.75 15.91
N ARG A 522 -11.56 -31.25 14.83
CA ARG A 522 -11.64 -30.55 13.55
C ARG A 522 -12.62 -29.39 13.63
N MET A 523 -12.12 -28.15 13.71
CA MET A 523 -12.99 -26.97 13.67
C MET A 523 -13.77 -26.93 12.34
N VAL A 524 -15.11 -26.84 12.39
CA VAL A 524 -15.84 -26.24 11.25
C VAL A 524 -15.29 -24.82 11.10
N ALA A 525 -15.12 -24.33 9.87
CA ALA A 525 -14.83 -22.92 9.66
C ALA A 525 -15.81 -22.10 10.52
N LYS A 526 -15.31 -21.51 11.62
CA LYS A 526 -16.14 -20.77 12.56
C LYS A 526 -16.84 -19.69 11.74
N ALA A 527 -18.17 -19.65 11.80
CA ALA A 527 -18.87 -18.39 11.62
C ALA A 527 -18.14 -17.40 12.53
N SER A 528 -17.58 -16.32 11.95
CA SER A 528 -16.97 -15.25 12.73
C SER A 528 -18.07 -14.63 13.59
N LYS A 529 -18.28 -15.19 14.78
CA LYS A 529 -18.75 -14.40 15.90
C LYS A 529 -17.56 -13.53 16.26
N THR A 530 -17.78 -12.22 16.20
CA THR A 530 -16.94 -11.22 16.83
C THR A 530 -16.91 -11.54 18.32
N GLU A 531 -16.00 -12.43 18.74
CA GLU A 531 -15.50 -12.36 20.09
C GLU A 531 -14.57 -11.16 20.12
N THR A 532 -14.86 -10.23 21.02
CA THR A 532 -13.89 -9.24 21.47
C THR A 532 -12.72 -10.00 22.09
N VAL A 533 -11.81 -10.47 21.23
CA VAL A 533 -10.45 -10.79 21.62
C VAL A 533 -9.89 -9.48 22.11
N LEU A 534 -9.87 -9.33 23.44
CA LEU A 534 -9.08 -8.30 24.09
C LEU A 534 -7.65 -8.55 23.62
N ASP A 535 -7.15 -7.63 22.79
CA ASP A 535 -5.71 -7.50 22.64
C ASP A 535 -5.18 -7.21 24.04
N ILE A 536 -4.42 -8.14 24.62
CA ILE A 536 -3.82 -7.98 25.94
C ILE A 536 -2.98 -6.69 25.99
N ASN A 537 -2.46 -6.22 24.86
CA ASN A 537 -1.75 -4.94 24.75
C ASN A 537 -2.67 -3.71 24.84
N ALA A 538 -3.97 -3.86 24.56
CA ALA A 538 -4.97 -2.80 24.65
C ALA A 538 -5.50 -2.56 26.08
N ILE A 539 -5.06 -3.34 27.08
CA ILE A 539 -5.37 -3.06 28.48
C ILE A 539 -4.81 -1.69 28.87
N VAL A 540 -5.66 -0.82 29.40
CA VAL A 540 -5.31 0.50 29.90
C VAL A 540 -5.53 0.53 31.41
N ILE A 541 -4.56 1.14 32.10
CA ILE A 541 -4.65 1.48 33.53
C ILE A 541 -4.93 2.97 33.64
N TYR A 542 -6.03 3.34 34.27
CA TYR A 542 -6.48 4.73 34.39
C TYR A 542 -7.14 4.98 35.75
N PRO A 543 -7.00 6.17 36.37
CA PRO A 543 -6.09 7.23 35.94
C PRO A 543 -4.63 6.83 36.17
N ASN A 544 -3.74 7.37 35.33
CA ASN A 544 -2.29 7.20 35.46
C ASN A 544 -1.61 8.51 35.03
N PRO A 545 -1.14 9.36 35.97
CA PRO A 545 -0.94 9.07 37.40
C PRO A 545 -2.22 8.84 38.23
N SER A 546 -2.12 8.02 39.28
CA SER A 546 -3.19 7.65 40.21
C SER A 546 -2.87 8.15 41.64
N GLN A 547 -3.89 8.37 42.45
CA GLN A 547 -3.76 8.64 43.90
C GLN A 547 -3.81 7.37 44.77
N GLY A 548 -3.53 6.20 44.18
CA GLY A 548 -3.62 4.89 44.86
C GLY A 548 -4.86 4.08 44.47
N THR A 549 -5.80 4.66 43.73
CA THR A 549 -6.96 3.97 43.16
C THR A 549 -6.96 4.09 41.64
N PHE A 550 -7.10 2.97 40.92
CA PHE A 550 -7.11 2.93 39.47
C PHE A 550 -7.96 1.78 38.93
N SER A 551 -8.50 1.96 37.74
CA SER A 551 -9.24 0.97 36.98
C SER A 551 -8.37 0.24 35.97
N VAL A 552 -8.70 -1.03 35.75
CA VAL A 552 -8.14 -1.87 34.69
C VAL A 552 -9.26 -2.15 33.69
N ASN A 553 -9.11 -1.68 32.45
CA ASN A 553 -10.11 -1.98 31.42
C ASN A 553 -9.94 -3.44 30.94
N ASN A 554 -10.72 -4.35 31.53
CA ASN A 554 -10.69 -5.79 31.33
C ASN A 554 -11.85 -6.33 30.47
N SER A 555 -12.67 -5.45 29.87
CA SER A 555 -13.87 -5.83 29.10
C SER A 555 -14.75 -6.90 29.76
N ASN A 556 -14.94 -6.82 31.09
CA ASN A 556 -15.70 -7.77 31.92
C ASN A 556 -15.15 -9.20 31.98
N LYS A 557 -13.90 -9.44 31.56
CA LYS A 557 -13.21 -10.72 31.75
C LYS A 557 -12.57 -10.81 33.14
N MET A 558 -12.57 -12.01 33.70
CA MET A 558 -11.83 -12.31 34.92
C MET A 558 -10.32 -12.16 34.65
N TYR A 559 -9.60 -11.52 35.56
CA TYR A 559 -8.16 -11.28 35.38
C TYR A 559 -7.39 -11.46 36.69
N SER A 560 -6.08 -11.64 36.58
CA SER A 560 -5.16 -11.58 37.71
C SER A 560 -4.26 -10.35 37.56
N ILE A 561 -3.93 -9.71 38.67
CA ILE A 561 -3.08 -8.51 38.70
C ILE A 561 -1.97 -8.67 39.73
N GLU A 562 -0.75 -8.32 39.35
CA GLU A 562 0.41 -8.24 40.24
C GLU A 562 1.08 -6.87 40.07
N ILE A 563 1.50 -6.26 41.18
CA ILE A 563 2.14 -4.95 41.18
C ILE A 563 3.51 -5.07 41.83
N TYR A 564 4.51 -4.56 41.14
CA TYR A 564 5.92 -4.60 41.54
C TYR A 564 6.47 -3.18 41.65
N SER A 565 7.39 -2.96 42.59
CA SER A 565 8.25 -1.77 42.57
C SER A 565 9.23 -1.85 41.40
N ILE A 566 9.87 -0.72 41.04
CA ILE A 566 10.90 -0.69 39.98
C ILE A 566 12.12 -1.57 40.26
N ILE A 567 12.34 -1.98 41.52
CA ILE A 567 13.40 -2.92 41.90
C ILE A 567 12.92 -4.37 41.93
N GLY A 568 11.69 -4.65 41.47
CA GLY A 568 11.13 -6.00 41.34
C GLY A 568 10.49 -6.57 42.61
N GLN A 569 10.35 -5.78 43.69
CA GLN A 569 9.65 -6.23 44.89
C GLN A 569 8.15 -6.26 44.63
N LYS A 570 7.49 -7.41 44.83
CA LYS A 570 6.03 -7.53 44.72
C LYS A 570 5.34 -6.78 45.88
N ILE A 571 4.49 -5.82 45.54
CA ILE A 571 3.77 -4.92 46.46
C ILE A 571 2.32 -5.35 46.65
N TYR A 572 1.70 -5.91 45.61
CA TYR A 572 0.29 -6.32 45.64
C TYR A 572 0.03 -7.45 44.65
N SER A 573 -0.95 -8.31 44.94
CA SER A 573 -1.47 -9.31 43.99
C SER A 573 -2.92 -9.66 44.29
N GLU A 574 -3.72 -9.83 43.24
CA GLU A 574 -5.09 -10.36 43.31
C GLU A 574 -5.31 -11.31 42.12
N GLU A 575 -5.84 -12.51 42.39
CA GLU A 575 -6.17 -13.51 41.37
C GLU A 575 -7.68 -13.56 41.14
N ASN A 576 -8.07 -13.92 39.92
CA ASN A 576 -9.48 -14.14 39.54
C ASN A 576 -10.41 -12.95 39.86
N SER A 577 -9.89 -11.73 39.74
CA SER A 577 -10.64 -10.50 40.03
C SER A 577 -11.65 -10.19 38.93
N THR A 578 -12.83 -9.76 39.35
CA THR A 578 -13.86 -9.15 38.50
C THR A 578 -14.03 -7.66 38.78
N LYS A 579 -13.20 -7.10 39.69
CA LYS A 579 -13.30 -5.69 40.08
C LYS A 579 -12.88 -4.79 38.92
N SER A 580 -13.66 -3.77 38.65
CA SER A 580 -13.31 -2.72 37.69
C SER A 580 -12.26 -1.75 38.24
N GLU A 581 -12.03 -1.75 39.56
CA GLU A 581 -11.16 -0.82 40.26
C GLU A 581 -10.33 -1.51 41.35
N ILE A 582 -9.05 -1.12 41.43
CA ILE A 582 -8.06 -1.58 42.40
C ILE A 582 -7.65 -0.39 43.27
N THR A 583 -7.67 -0.58 44.59
CA THR A 583 -7.24 0.42 45.57
C THR A 583 -6.06 -0.12 46.38
N LEU A 584 -4.98 0.65 46.41
CA LEU A 584 -3.75 0.37 47.15
C LEU A 584 -3.63 1.33 48.33
N PRO A 585 -4.17 0.98 49.51
CA PRO A 585 -4.11 1.86 50.66
C PRO A 585 -2.64 2.06 51.11
N ASN A 586 -2.26 3.30 51.35
CA ASN A 586 -0.94 3.70 51.87
C ASN A 586 0.26 3.39 50.95
N ILE A 587 0.06 3.29 49.63
CA ILE A 587 1.17 3.15 48.69
C ILE A 587 2.00 4.44 48.59
N ALA A 588 3.32 4.32 48.64
CA ALA A 588 4.22 5.47 48.52
C ALA A 588 4.19 6.06 47.11
N LYS A 589 4.39 7.39 47.00
CA LYS A 589 4.54 8.07 45.71
C LYS A 589 5.71 7.48 44.94
N GLY A 590 5.51 7.20 43.65
CA GLY A 590 6.54 6.53 42.84
C GLY A 590 6.02 5.86 41.58
N THR A 591 6.94 5.21 40.86
CA THR A 591 6.61 4.39 39.68
C THR A 591 6.57 2.92 40.06
N TYR A 592 5.59 2.19 39.52
CA TYR A 592 5.38 0.76 39.70
C TYR A 592 5.14 0.07 38.37
N LEU A 593 5.39 -1.24 38.32
CA LEU A 593 5.08 -2.10 37.19
C LEU A 593 3.86 -2.96 37.55
N VAL A 594 2.85 -2.94 36.69
CA VAL A 594 1.61 -3.71 36.87
C VAL A 594 1.55 -4.78 35.80
N ARG A 595 1.58 -6.05 36.21
CA ARG A 595 1.30 -7.18 35.33
C ARG A 595 -0.19 -7.50 35.42
N VAL A 596 -0.87 -7.53 34.29
CA VAL A 596 -2.25 -8.00 34.18
C VAL A 596 -2.27 -9.25 33.32
N SER A 597 -2.90 -10.30 33.83
CA SER A 597 -3.03 -11.60 33.17
C SER A 597 -4.51 -11.95 32.95
N ILE A 598 -4.85 -12.33 31.73
CA ILE A 598 -6.19 -12.81 31.35
C ILE A 598 -5.98 -14.15 30.64
N ASP A 599 -6.59 -15.22 31.13
CA ASP A 599 -6.35 -16.58 30.64
C ASP A 599 -4.84 -16.93 30.64
N SER A 600 -4.26 -17.27 29.49
CA SER A 600 -2.82 -17.57 29.35
C SER A 600 -1.96 -16.35 28.99
N ASP A 601 -2.56 -15.21 28.68
CA ASP A 601 -1.86 -14.02 28.19
C ASP A 601 -1.59 -13.02 29.32
N SER A 602 -0.47 -12.28 29.21
CA SER A 602 -0.12 -11.25 30.18
C SER A 602 0.50 -10.01 29.53
N VAL A 603 0.27 -8.85 30.14
CA VAL A 603 0.87 -7.57 29.74
C VAL A 603 1.43 -6.85 30.96
N ILE A 604 2.52 -6.10 30.76
CA ILE A 604 3.08 -5.22 31.79
C ILE A 604 2.82 -3.77 31.41
N LYS A 605 2.28 -3.00 32.35
CA LYS A 605 1.99 -1.56 32.22
C LYS A 605 2.68 -0.79 33.33
N LYS A 606 3.05 0.45 33.04
CA LYS A 606 3.60 1.38 34.04
C LYS A 606 2.45 2.03 34.81
N LEU A 607 2.56 2.11 36.14
CA LEU A 607 1.65 2.87 37.01
C LEU A 607 2.46 3.94 37.77
N ILE A 608 1.97 5.17 37.78
CA ILE A 608 2.56 6.29 38.52
C ILE A 608 1.60 6.63 39.68
N ILE A 609 2.11 6.65 40.91
CA ILE A 609 1.38 7.08 42.11
C ILE A 609 1.86 8.48 42.51
N ASN A 610 0.93 9.42 42.64
CA ASN A 610 1.17 10.84 42.89
C ASN A 610 0.89 11.33 44.32
#